data_AF-A0A661PYI1-F1
#
_entry.id   AF-A0A661PYI1-F1
#
_cell.length_a   1.000
_cell.length_b   1.000
_cell.length_c   1.000
_cell.angle_alpha   90.00
_cell.angle_beta   90.00
_cell.angle_gamma   90.00
#
_symmetry.space_group_name_H-M   'P 1'
#
loop_
_entity.id
_entity.type
_entity.pdbx_description
1 polymer ?
#
loop_
_entity_poly.entity_id
_entity_poly.type
_entity_poly.pdbx_seq_one_letter_code
_entity_poly.pdbx_strand_id
1 'polypeptide(L)'
;MNTSNEKITIIIDTREQLPYRFPHPTLRKALPAGDYSLLGYESKMALERKTKADAYGTIGKGRSRFVVELERLATYDYAAIIVESSLSDFLKPPPRSKLHPKSAINSLIAWSIRYNISVFFTDNRTLGQTVALRLLEKYWKGQQHHIK
;
A
#
# COMPACT_ATOMS: atom_id res chain seq x y z
N MET A 1 -20.47 -13.30 -27.44
CA MET A 1 -19.72 -12.03 -27.59
C MET A 1 -18.49 -12.12 -26.71
N ASN A 2 -17.30 -12.19 -27.32
CA ASN A 2 -16.04 -12.45 -26.65
C ASN A 2 -15.61 -11.17 -25.91
N THR A 3 -15.87 -11.07 -24.61
CA THR A 3 -15.20 -10.06 -23.79
C THR A 3 -13.75 -10.49 -23.71
N SER A 4 -12.86 -9.79 -24.40
CA SER A 4 -11.43 -9.89 -24.20
C SER A 4 -11.16 -9.80 -22.69
N ASN A 5 -10.82 -10.95 -22.10
CA ASN A 5 -10.51 -11.08 -20.69
C ASN A 5 -9.12 -10.47 -20.49
N GLU A 6 -9.02 -9.14 -20.57
CA GLU A 6 -7.78 -8.43 -20.29
C GLU A 6 -7.40 -8.72 -18.84
N LYS A 7 -6.44 -9.62 -18.67
CA LYS A 7 -5.95 -10.03 -17.37
C LYS A 7 -5.03 -8.94 -16.86
N ILE A 8 -5.44 -8.33 -15.76
CA ILE A 8 -4.58 -7.51 -14.91
C ILE A 8 -3.34 -8.33 -14.51
N THR A 9 -2.16 -7.74 -14.62
CA THR A 9 -0.91 -8.34 -14.10
C THR A 9 -0.41 -7.49 -12.94
N ILE A 10 -0.26 -8.11 -11.78
CA ILE A 10 0.15 -7.42 -10.56
C ILE A 10 1.68 -7.47 -10.44
N ILE A 11 2.30 -6.31 -10.30
CA ILE A 11 3.71 -6.20 -10.01
C ILE A 11 3.90 -6.26 -8.50
N ILE A 12 4.85 -7.09 -8.07
CA ILE A 12 5.28 -7.21 -6.69
C ILE A 12 6.72 -6.75 -6.61
N ASP A 13 6.99 -5.79 -5.73
CA ASP A 13 8.34 -5.28 -5.52
C ASP A 13 9.30 -6.42 -5.13
N THR A 14 10.51 -6.41 -5.67
CA THR A 14 11.52 -7.44 -5.41
C THR A 14 12.01 -7.47 -3.96
N ARG A 15 11.88 -6.36 -3.23
CA ARG A 15 12.28 -6.24 -1.81
C ARG A 15 11.21 -6.77 -0.87
N GLU A 16 9.95 -6.87 -1.31
CA GLU A 16 8.86 -7.41 -0.48
C GLU A 16 9.11 -8.91 -0.24
N GLN A 17 9.40 -9.27 1.02
CA GLN A 17 9.86 -10.62 1.40
C GLN A 17 8.69 -11.58 1.63
N LEU A 18 7.55 -11.06 2.09
CA LEU A 18 6.37 -11.86 2.40
C LEU A 18 5.18 -11.36 1.58
N PRO A 19 5.24 -11.47 0.24
CA PRO A 19 4.22 -10.91 -0.63
C PRO A 19 2.87 -11.58 -0.44
N TYR A 20 1.81 -10.83 -0.69
CA TYR A 20 0.47 -11.38 -0.84
C TYR A 20 0.39 -12.37 -2.00
N ARG A 21 -0.59 -13.28 -1.92
CA ARG A 21 -0.89 -14.25 -2.98
C ARG A 21 -2.14 -13.81 -3.71
N PHE A 22 -1.96 -13.18 -4.87
CA PHE A 22 -3.07 -12.71 -5.68
C PHE A 22 -3.60 -13.80 -6.62
N PRO A 23 -4.90 -13.79 -6.97
CA PRO A 23 -5.50 -14.71 -7.93
C PRO A 23 -5.25 -14.31 -9.40
N HIS A 24 -4.45 -13.28 -9.64
CA HIS A 24 -4.05 -12.79 -10.96
C HIS A 24 -2.59 -13.15 -11.27
N PRO A 25 -2.17 -13.14 -12.54
CA PRO A 25 -0.74 -13.22 -12.87
C PRO A 25 0.06 -12.18 -12.10
N THR A 26 1.21 -12.61 -11.57
CA THR A 26 2.13 -11.74 -10.83
C THR A 26 3.50 -11.72 -11.47
N LEU A 27 4.19 -10.58 -11.37
CA LEU A 27 5.56 -10.41 -11.82
C LEU A 27 6.39 -9.74 -10.71
N ARG A 28 7.57 -10.30 -10.42
CA ARG A 28 8.53 -9.70 -9.50
C ARG A 28 9.39 -8.69 -10.25
N LYS A 29 9.34 -7.42 -9.86
CA LYS A 29 10.10 -6.33 -10.48
C LYS A 29 10.34 -5.23 -9.45
N ALA A 30 11.51 -4.59 -9.48
CA ALA A 30 11.78 -3.44 -8.61
C ALA A 30 10.83 -2.28 -8.97
N LEU A 31 10.08 -1.80 -7.98
CA LEU A 31 9.21 -0.65 -8.08
C LEU A 31 9.94 0.63 -7.62
N PRO A 32 9.67 1.79 -8.23
CA PRO A 32 10.25 3.06 -7.75
C PRO A 32 9.81 3.44 -6.32
N ALA A 33 8.60 3.04 -5.92
CA ALA A 33 8.01 3.15 -4.59
C ALA A 33 6.86 2.16 -4.41
N GLY A 34 6.59 1.76 -3.17
CA GLY A 34 5.53 0.81 -2.83
C GLY A 34 5.89 -0.66 -3.07
N ASP A 35 5.06 -1.55 -2.51
CA ASP A 35 5.22 -3.00 -2.55
C ASP A 35 4.46 -3.66 -3.70
N TYR A 36 3.35 -3.06 -4.12
CA TYR A 36 2.49 -3.61 -5.18
C TYR A 36 2.07 -2.54 -6.18
N SER A 37 2.02 -2.91 -7.45
CA SER A 37 1.53 -2.07 -8.54
C SER A 37 0.93 -2.92 -9.67
N LEU A 38 0.68 -2.34 -10.83
CA LEU A 38 0.18 -3.00 -12.03
C LEU A 38 1.15 -2.84 -13.18
N LEU A 39 1.24 -3.87 -14.03
CA LEU A 39 2.07 -3.82 -15.23
C LEU A 39 1.58 -2.68 -16.15
N GLY A 40 2.48 -1.78 -16.52
CA GLY A 40 2.17 -0.58 -17.31
C GLY A 40 1.78 0.65 -16.47
N TYR A 41 1.65 0.50 -15.15
CA TYR A 41 1.23 1.56 -14.21
C TYR A 41 2.19 1.67 -13.00
N GLU A 42 3.43 1.18 -13.13
CA GLU A 42 4.41 1.11 -12.03
C GLU A 42 4.78 2.46 -11.40
N SER A 43 4.53 3.55 -12.12
CA SER A 43 4.73 4.94 -11.68
C SER A 43 3.43 5.75 -11.58
N LYS A 44 2.29 5.06 -11.67
CA LYS A 44 0.94 5.64 -11.70
C LYS A 44 0.07 5.16 -10.55
N MET A 45 0.30 3.93 -10.09
CA MET A 45 -0.41 3.34 -8.96
C MET A 45 0.55 2.54 -8.10
N ALA A 46 0.52 2.72 -6.78
CA ALA A 46 1.24 1.84 -5.87
C ALA A 46 0.53 1.64 -4.53
N LEU A 47 0.72 0.46 -3.95
CA LEU A 47 0.29 0.13 -2.60
C LEU A 47 1.51 -0.14 -1.74
N GLU A 48 1.58 0.52 -0.59
CA GLU A 48 2.56 0.28 0.46
C GLU A 48 1.92 -0.60 1.54
N ARG A 49 2.47 -1.78 1.81
CA ARG A 49 1.97 -2.69 2.84
C ARG A 49 2.81 -2.56 4.10
N LYS A 50 2.16 -2.45 5.25
CA LYS A 50 2.83 -2.41 6.55
C LYS A 50 2.15 -3.31 7.56
N THR A 51 2.94 -4.13 8.26
CA THR A 51 2.48 -4.70 9.52
C THR A 51 2.39 -3.60 10.59
N LYS A 52 1.70 -3.88 11.70
CA LYS A 52 1.71 -2.96 12.86
C LYS A 52 3.14 -2.64 13.31
N ALA A 53 4.01 -3.64 13.42
CA ALA A 53 5.39 -3.45 13.87
C ALA A 53 6.18 -2.57 12.89
N ASP A 54 6.05 -2.82 11.58
CA ASP A 54 6.74 -2.05 10.55
C ASP A 54 6.26 -0.60 10.50
N ALA A 55 4.96 -0.35 10.66
CA ALA A 55 4.40 1.00 10.73
C ALA A 55 5.00 1.79 11.91
N TYR A 56 5.05 1.20 13.11
CA TYR A 56 5.70 1.84 14.27
C TYR A 56 7.21 2.06 14.06
N GLY A 57 7.91 1.09 13.49
CA GLY A 57 9.33 1.21 13.16
C GLY A 57 9.59 2.33 12.13
N THR A 58 8.73 2.42 11.13
CA THR A 58 8.73 3.44 10.07
C THR A 58 8.50 4.83 10.65
N ILE A 59 7.47 5.02 11.48
CA ILE A 59 7.13 6.33 12.06
C ILE A 59 8.20 6.79 13.06
N GLY A 60 8.80 5.86 13.80
CA GLY A 60 9.89 6.13 14.72
C GLY A 60 11.22 6.34 14.01
N LYS A 61 11.98 5.25 13.83
CA LYS A 61 13.38 5.31 13.35
C LYS A 61 13.49 5.43 11.83
N GLY A 62 12.51 4.92 11.09
CA GLY A 62 12.52 4.89 9.62
C GLY A 62 11.98 6.16 8.96
N ARG A 63 11.64 7.19 9.74
CA ARG A 63 10.75 8.28 9.30
C ARG A 63 11.28 9.05 8.10
N SER A 64 12.54 9.45 8.14
CA SER A 64 13.16 10.26 7.08
C SER A 64 13.16 9.51 5.74
N ARG A 65 13.53 8.23 5.74
CA ARG A 65 13.48 7.37 4.55
C ARG A 65 12.07 7.23 4.01
N PHE A 66 11.09 7.02 4.88
CA PHE A 66 9.72 6.83 4.43
C PHE A 66 9.07 8.13 3.93
N VAL A 67 9.47 9.29 4.44
CA VAL A 67 9.02 10.58 3.89
C VAL A 67 9.43 10.74 2.42
N VAL A 68 10.66 10.35 2.05
CA VAL A 68 11.11 10.38 0.65
C VAL A 68 10.26 9.45 -0.22
N GLU A 69 9.89 8.29 0.32
CA GLU A 69 8.99 7.37 -0.38
C GLU A 69 7.57 7.94 -0.53
N LEU A 70 7.03 8.57 0.50
CA LEU A 70 5.73 9.26 0.44
C LEU A 70 5.74 10.40 -0.57
N GLU A 71 6.82 11.17 -0.67
CA GLU A 71 6.98 12.23 -1.68
C GLU A 71 6.91 11.67 -3.09
N ARG A 72 7.51 10.49 -3.35
CA ARG A 72 7.38 9.81 -4.63
C ARG A 72 5.98 9.25 -4.86
N LEU A 73 5.38 8.61 -3.85
CA LEU A 73 4.00 8.10 -3.95
C LEU A 73 2.99 9.21 -4.18
N ALA A 74 3.23 10.42 -3.68
CA ALA A 74 2.37 11.58 -3.88
C ALA A 74 2.30 12.07 -5.34
N THR A 75 3.23 11.65 -6.20
CA THR A 75 3.20 11.98 -7.64
C THR A 75 2.39 10.97 -8.47
N TYR A 76 1.88 9.91 -7.84
CA TYR A 76 1.15 8.85 -8.52
C TYR A 76 -0.33 9.25 -8.62
N ASP A 77 -1.04 8.74 -9.63
CA ASP A 77 -2.47 9.00 -9.79
C ASP A 77 -3.27 8.42 -8.60
N TYR A 78 -2.81 7.29 -8.06
CA TYR A 78 -3.35 6.72 -6.82
C TYR A 78 -2.25 6.04 -6.01
N ALA A 79 -2.25 6.26 -4.69
CA ALA A 79 -1.42 5.52 -3.77
C ALA A 79 -2.15 5.26 -2.45
N ALA A 80 -1.86 4.13 -1.83
CA ALA A 80 -2.42 3.80 -0.52
C ALA A 80 -1.43 3.05 0.37
N ILE A 81 -1.53 3.29 1.68
CA ILE A 81 -0.87 2.51 2.72
C ILE A 81 -1.90 1.53 3.31
N ILE A 82 -1.55 0.25 3.35
CA ILE A 82 -2.36 -0.82 3.91
C ILE A 82 -1.67 -1.29 5.20
N VAL A 83 -2.29 -0.99 6.34
CA VAL A 83 -1.83 -1.39 7.66
C VAL A 83 -2.58 -2.64 8.12
N GLU A 84 -1.84 -3.74 8.30
CA GLU A 84 -2.37 -5.04 8.75
C GLU A 84 -2.65 -5.05 10.25
N SER A 85 -3.58 -4.20 10.68
CA SER A 85 -4.04 -4.07 12.06
C SER A 85 -5.39 -3.37 12.04
N SER A 86 -6.20 -3.59 13.07
CA SER A 86 -7.38 -2.77 13.30
C SER A 86 -6.92 -1.43 13.88
N LEU A 87 -7.72 -0.37 13.78
CA LEU A 87 -7.36 0.88 14.46
C LEU A 87 -7.24 0.68 15.99
N SER A 88 -8.12 -0.14 16.57
CA SER A 88 -8.11 -0.42 18.02
C SER A 88 -6.87 -1.20 18.47
N ASP A 89 -6.38 -2.13 17.66
CA ASP A 89 -5.14 -2.86 17.90
C ASP A 89 -3.90 -2.02 17.59
N PHE A 90 -3.97 -1.15 16.58
CA PHE A 90 -2.89 -0.24 16.22
C PHE A 90 -2.58 0.76 17.34
N LEU A 91 -3.59 1.21 18.08
CA LEU A 91 -3.43 2.08 19.24
C LEU A 91 -2.81 1.37 20.46
N LYS A 92 -2.51 0.07 20.35
CA LYS A 92 -1.73 -0.70 21.33
C LYS A 92 -0.32 -0.93 20.76
N PRO A 93 0.71 -0.22 21.26
CA PRO A 93 2.05 -0.31 20.71
C PRO A 93 2.61 -1.73 20.73
N PRO A 94 3.42 -2.13 19.74
CA PRO A 94 4.20 -3.36 19.82
C PRO A 94 5.12 -3.36 21.06
N PRO A 95 5.40 -4.52 21.68
CA PRO A 95 6.13 -4.60 22.96
C PRO A 95 7.48 -3.87 23.04
N ARG A 96 8.18 -3.70 21.91
CA ARG A 96 9.51 -3.05 21.84
C ARG A 96 9.45 -1.60 21.33
N SER A 97 8.27 -1.06 21.07
CA SER A 97 8.11 0.30 20.57
C SER A 97 8.16 1.30 21.71
N LYS A 98 9.03 2.32 21.60
CA LYS A 98 9.03 3.50 22.48
C LYS A 98 8.15 4.64 21.96
N LEU A 99 7.58 4.48 20.76
CA LEU A 99 6.74 5.50 20.14
C LEU A 99 5.34 5.46 20.78
N HIS A 100 4.87 6.61 21.26
CA HIS A 100 3.54 6.74 21.82
C HIS A 100 2.47 6.48 20.73
N PRO A 101 1.39 5.71 21.01
CA PRO A 101 0.40 5.33 20.00
C PRO A 101 -0.30 6.54 19.37
N LYS A 102 -0.56 7.60 20.15
CA LYS A 102 -1.10 8.87 19.59
C LYS A 102 -0.17 9.49 18.53
N SER A 103 1.15 9.42 18.73
CA SER A 103 2.11 9.95 17.75
C SER A 103 2.15 9.10 16.48
N ALA A 104 1.94 7.78 16.61
CA ALA A 104 1.85 6.87 15.48
C ALA A 104 0.63 7.19 14.61
N ILE A 105 -0.58 7.24 15.19
CA ILE A 105 -1.79 7.53 14.43
C ILE A 105 -1.79 8.94 13.85
N ASN A 106 -1.34 9.95 14.61
CA ASN A 106 -1.23 11.32 14.10
C ASN A 106 -0.29 11.44 12.92
N SER A 107 0.77 10.63 12.86
CA SER A 107 1.66 10.60 11.69
C SER A 107 0.96 10.05 10.45
N LEU A 108 0.22 8.95 10.57
CA LEU A 108 -0.51 8.37 9.45
C LEU A 108 -1.59 9.34 8.93
N ILE A 109 -2.34 9.99 9.82
CA ILE A 109 -3.35 11.00 9.45
C ILE A 109 -2.68 12.23 8.80
N ALA A 110 -1.57 12.71 9.37
CA ALA A 110 -0.87 13.85 8.79
C ALA A 110 -0.33 13.52 7.38
N TRP A 111 0.18 12.31 7.17
CA TRP A 111 0.65 11.86 5.87
C TRP A 111 -0.49 11.66 4.88
N SER A 112 -1.64 11.15 5.32
CA SER A 112 -2.80 10.98 4.42
C SER A 112 -3.29 12.31 3.87
N ILE A 113 -3.30 13.36 4.72
CA ILE A 113 -3.67 14.71 4.32
C ILE A 113 -2.58 15.35 3.44
N ARG A 114 -1.32 15.34 3.92
CA ARG A 114 -0.23 16.07 3.27
C ARG A 114 0.12 15.53 1.89
N TYR A 115 0.14 14.20 1.74
CA TYR A 115 0.55 13.54 0.51
C TYR A 115 -0.63 13.05 -0.32
N ASN A 116 -1.87 13.29 0.14
CA ASN A 116 -3.09 12.76 -0.48
C ASN A 116 -3.06 11.23 -0.66
N ILE A 117 -2.51 10.51 0.32
CA ILE A 117 -2.37 9.05 0.29
C ILE A 117 -3.43 8.42 1.18
N SER A 118 -4.19 7.48 0.63
CA SER A 118 -5.19 6.75 1.41
C SER A 118 -4.53 5.84 2.44
N VAL A 119 -5.10 5.72 3.64
CA VAL A 119 -4.61 4.79 4.68
C VAL A 119 -5.72 3.84 5.08
N PHE A 120 -5.50 2.54 4.93
CA PHE A 120 -6.44 1.49 5.27
C PHE A 120 -5.93 0.66 6.45
N PHE A 121 -6.74 0.53 7.49
CA PHE A 121 -6.56 -0.45 8.56
C PHE A 121 -7.38 -1.68 8.24
N THR A 122 -6.74 -2.84 8.15
CA THR A 122 -7.37 -4.05 7.59
C THR A 122 -7.44 -5.21 8.57
N ASP A 123 -7.31 -4.97 9.87
CA ASP A 123 -7.31 -5.98 10.96
C ASP A 123 -6.16 -6.99 10.93
N ASN A 124 -5.96 -7.67 9.79
CA ASN A 124 -4.97 -8.73 9.61
C ASN A 124 -4.50 -8.82 8.15
N ARG A 125 -3.54 -9.73 7.92
CA ARG A 125 -2.92 -9.98 6.62
C ARG A 125 -3.90 -10.40 5.53
N THR A 126 -4.85 -11.28 5.83
CA THR A 126 -5.81 -11.82 4.85
C THR A 126 -6.72 -10.72 4.30
N LEU A 127 -7.21 -9.87 5.20
CA LEU A 127 -8.02 -8.72 4.83
C LEU A 127 -7.19 -7.63 4.14
N GLY A 128 -5.92 -7.45 4.55
CA GLY A 128 -4.96 -6.59 3.85
C GLY A 128 -4.77 -7.00 2.38
N GLN A 129 -4.58 -8.29 2.12
CA GLN A 129 -4.53 -8.83 0.76
C GLN A 129 -5.82 -8.56 -0.01
N THR A 130 -6.97 -8.73 0.64
CA THR A 130 -8.28 -8.51 0.01
C THR A 130 -8.45 -7.05 -0.40
N VAL A 131 -8.11 -6.11 0.49
CA VAL A 131 -8.15 -4.67 0.19
C VAL A 131 -7.17 -4.33 -0.93
N ALA A 132 -5.93 -4.82 -0.86
CA ALA A 132 -4.92 -4.60 -1.90
C ALA A 132 -5.41 -5.04 -3.27
N LEU A 133 -5.95 -6.27 -3.37
CA LEU A 133 -6.52 -6.81 -4.60
C LEU A 133 -7.64 -5.93 -5.13
N ARG A 134 -8.58 -5.51 -4.28
CA ARG A 134 -9.72 -4.69 -4.70
C ARG A 134 -9.30 -3.30 -5.17
N LEU A 135 -8.32 -2.67 -4.52
CA LEU A 135 -7.79 -1.38 -4.96
C LEU A 135 -7.14 -1.48 -6.34
N LEU A 136 -6.29 -2.50 -6.54
CA LEU A 136 -5.64 -2.77 -7.82
C LEU A 136 -6.67 -3.02 -8.94
N GLU A 137 -7.67 -3.87 -8.70
CA GLU A 137 -8.73 -4.15 -9.68
C GLU A 137 -9.58 -2.92 -10.00
N LYS A 138 -9.93 -2.11 -8.99
CA LYS A 138 -10.75 -0.91 -9.19
C LYS A 138 -9.99 0.18 -9.93
N TYR A 139 -8.71 0.40 -9.60
CA TYR A 139 -7.86 1.31 -10.34
C TYR A 139 -7.75 0.88 -11.81
N TRP A 140 -7.39 -0.39 -12.08
CA TRP A 140 -7.30 -0.92 -13.45
C TRP A 140 -8.59 -0.69 -14.25
N LYS A 141 -9.74 -1.09 -13.69
CA LYS A 141 -11.05 -0.91 -14.35
C LYS A 141 -11.34 0.58 -14.62
N GLY A 142 -11.01 1.46 -13.69
CA GLY A 142 -11.13 2.91 -13.87
C GLY A 142 -10.36 3.40 -15.10
N GLN A 143 -9.13 2.95 -15.29
CA GLN A 143 -8.30 3.34 -16.44
C GLN A 143 -8.88 2.85 -17.77
N GLN A 144 -9.48 1.66 -17.82
CA GLN A 144 -10.11 1.13 -19.04
C GLN A 144 -11.32 1.95 -19.50
N HIS A 145 -12.00 2.66 -18.59
CA HIS A 145 -13.16 3.48 -18.93
C HIS A 145 -12.80 4.90 -19.41
N HIS A 146 -11.57 5.36 -19.16
CA HIS A 146 -11.07 6.67 -19.63
C HIS A 146 -10.46 6.60 -21.04
N ILE A 147 -10.26 5.39 -21.57
CA ILE A 147 -9.87 5.15 -22.97
C ILE A 147 -11.16 4.93 -23.78
N LYS A 148 -11.93 6.00 -24.00
CA LYS A 148 -13.00 6.07 -24.99
C LYS A 148 -13.01 7.44 -25.64
#